data_AF-A0A4P2Q9Y0-F1
#
_entry.id   AF-A0A4P2Q9Y0-F1
#
_cell.length_a   1.000
_cell.length_b   1.000
_cell.length_c   1.000
_cell.angle_alpha   90.00
_cell.angle_beta   90.00
_cell.angle_gamma   90.00
#
_symmetry.space_group_name_H-M   'P 1'
#
loop_
_entity.id
_entity.type
_entity.pdbx_description
1 polymer ?
#
loop_
_entity_poly.entity_id
_entity_poly.type
_entity_poly.pdbx_seq_one_letter_code
_entity_poly.pdbx_strand_id
1 'polypeptide(L)' 'MQAAKVAIVIPADRRVQLQLPADLPEGPAEVIVLVTSQRAAPIDRRAALGMDRGKVQIADDFDAPLPEDVQRAFDGET' A
#
# COMPACT_ATOMS: atom_id res chain seq x y z
N MET A 1 5.77 12.80 25.88
CA MET A 1 6.59 12.35 24.74
C MET A 1 6.74 13.53 23.78
N GLN A 2 7.95 13.86 23.36
CA GLN A 2 8.25 14.97 22.44
C GLN A 2 9.01 14.41 21.24
N ALA A 3 8.76 14.94 20.05
CA ALA A 3 9.42 14.53 18.81
C ALA A 3 9.76 15.75 17.96
N ALA A 4 10.97 15.77 17.38
CA ALA A 4 11.39 16.77 16.42
C ALA A 4 11.53 16.13 15.03
N LYS A 5 10.94 16.76 14.01
CA LYS A 5 11.07 16.30 12.62
C LYS A 5 12.28 16.97 11.98
N VAL A 6 13.30 16.19 11.62
CA VAL A 6 14.46 16.65 10.85
C VAL A 6 14.44 15.98 9.48
N ALA A 7 14.41 16.78 8.42
CA ALA A 7 14.44 16.27 7.04
C ALA A 7 15.90 15.98 6.63
N ILE A 8 16.16 14.75 6.20
CA ILE A 8 17.51 14.29 5.83
C ILE A 8 17.46 13.47 4.55
N VAL A 9 18.60 13.40 3.85
CA VAL A 9 18.83 12.45 2.78
C VAL A 9 19.73 11.34 3.33
N ILE A 10 19.32 10.08 3.16
CA ILE A 10 20.12 8.93 3.61
C ILE A 10 21.30 8.75 2.62
N PRO A 11 22.56 8.93 3.05
CA PRO A 11 23.71 8.78 2.17
C PRO A 11 24.00 7.31 1.84
N ALA A 12 24.83 7.09 0.82
CA ALA A 12 25.15 5.74 0.33
C ALA A 12 25.85 4.87 1.38
N ASP A 13 26.70 5.46 2.22
CA ASP A 13 27.40 4.80 3.32
C ASP A 13 26.50 4.59 4.56
N ARG A 14 25.26 5.11 4.51
CA ARG A 14 24.23 5.02 5.56
C ARG A 14 24.67 5.61 6.91
N ARG A 15 25.63 6.52 6.91
CA ARG A 15 26.06 7.22 8.13
C ARG A 15 25.47 8.61 8.15
N VAL A 16 24.69 8.92 9.19
CA VAL A 16 24.06 10.22 9.36
C VAL A 16 24.55 10.83 10.67
N GLN A 17 25.11 12.03 10.60
CA GLN A 17 25.41 12.85 11.78
C GLN A 17 24.34 13.94 11.89
N LEU A 18 23.60 13.95 13.00
CA LEU A 18 22.53 14.90 13.26
C LEU A 18 22.87 15.72 14.50
N GLN A 19 22.78 17.03 14.37
CA GLN A 19 22.73 17.91 15.53
C GLN A 19 21.28 17.96 16.02
N LEU A 20 21.04 17.50 17.25
CA LEU A 20 19.71 17.55 17.84
C LEU A 20 19.31 19.01 18.15
N PRO A 21 18.05 19.40 17.89
CA PRO A 21 17.51 20.69 18.30
C PRO A 21 17.60 20.91 19.81
N ALA A 22 17.89 22.15 20.23
CA ALA A 22 18.11 22.50 21.63
C ALA A 22 16.82 22.49 22.50
N ASP A 23 15.65 22.41 21.89
CA ASP A 23 14.36 22.30 22.56
C ASP A 23 14.00 20.87 22.98
N LEU A 24 14.80 19.86 22.59
CA LEU A 24 14.64 18.49 23.05
C LEU A 24 15.27 18.31 24.44
N PRO A 25 14.56 17.65 25.39
CA PRO A 25 15.09 17.41 26.72
C PRO A 25 16.23 16.39 26.70
N GLU A 26 17.16 16.53 27.64
CA GLU A 26 18.22 15.55 27.88
C GLU A 26 17.65 14.26 28.49
N GLY A 27 18.16 13.10 28.06
CA GLY A 27 17.75 11.81 28.60
C GLY A 27 17.75 10.67 27.57
N PRO A 28 17.27 9.48 27.94
CA PRO A 28 17.11 8.37 27.00
C PRO A 28 16.08 8.72 25.92
N ALA A 29 16.40 8.40 24.68
CA ALA A 29 15.55 8.66 23.52
C ALA A 29 15.64 7.53 22.48
N GLU A 30 14.59 7.40 21.67
CA GLU A 30 14.50 6.44 20.58
C GLU A 30 14.62 7.14 19.22
N VAL A 31 15.23 6.48 18.24
CA VAL A 31 15.39 7.00 16.87
C VAL A 31 14.47 6.22 15.94
N ILE A 32 13.58 6.94 15.25
CA ILE A 32 12.67 6.36 14.24
C ILE A 32 13.03 6.96 12.87
N VAL A 33 13.28 6.09 11.89
CA VAL A 33 13.58 6.50 10.50
C VAL A 33 12.37 6.22 9.63
N LEU A 34 11.73 7.28 9.12
CA LEU A 34 10.62 7.21 8.19
C LEU A 34 11.13 7.45 6.76
N VAL A 35 10.96 6.46 5.88
CA VAL A 35 11.34 6.57 4.47
C VAL A 35 10.10 6.52 3.58
N THR A 36 10.02 7.41 2.60
CA THR A 36 9.04 7.31 1.52
C THR A 36 9.68 6.56 0.36
N SER A 37 9.34 5.29 0.19
CA SER A 37 9.73 4.57 -1.01
C SER A 37 8.85 5.04 -2.16
N GLN A 38 9.39 5.91 -3.03
CA GLN A 38 8.83 6.12 -4.36
C GLN A 38 9.13 4.88 -5.21
N ARG A 39 8.62 3.71 -4.82
CA ARG A 39 8.50 2.60 -5.75
C ARG A 39 7.27 2.89 -6.58
N ALA A 40 7.39 3.85 -7.49
CA ALA A 40 6.56 3.80 -8.68
C ALA A 40 6.91 2.46 -9.32
N ALA A 41 6.03 1.47 -9.22
CA ALA A 41 6.04 0.40 -10.20
C ALA A 41 6.10 1.10 -11.56
N PRO A 42 6.96 0.67 -12.50
CA PRO A 42 6.88 1.22 -13.84
C PRO A 42 5.42 1.04 -14.25
N ILE A 43 4.70 2.15 -14.40
CA ILE A 43 3.40 2.14 -15.04
C ILE A 43 3.77 1.72 -16.46
N ASP A 44 3.60 0.43 -16.76
CA ASP A 44 3.81 -0.06 -18.09
C ASP A 44 2.74 0.62 -18.94
N ARG A 45 3.14 1.71 -19.62
CA ARG A 45 2.27 2.45 -20.53
C ARG A 45 1.87 1.60 -21.73
N ARG A 46 2.36 0.35 -21.81
CA ARG A 46 1.93 -0.69 -22.74
C ARG A 46 1.01 -1.74 -22.11
N ALA A 47 0.40 -1.47 -20.95
CA ALA A 47 -0.82 -2.16 -20.55
C ALA A 47 -1.89 -1.88 -21.62
N ALA A 48 -1.78 -2.60 -22.74
CA ALA A 48 -2.64 -2.50 -23.89
C ALA A 48 -4.03 -2.92 -23.41
N LEU A 49 -5.02 -2.10 -23.72
CA LEU A 49 -6.41 -2.47 -23.47
C LEU A 49 -6.67 -3.82 -24.14
N GLY A 50 -7.21 -4.78 -23.38
CA GLY A 50 -7.49 -6.13 -23.87
C GLY A 50 -6.38 -7.16 -23.72
N MET A 51 -5.44 -7.00 -22.78
CA MET A 51 -4.46 -8.07 -22.41
C MET A 51 -5.09 -9.43 -22.09
N ASP A 52 -6.35 -9.41 -21.65
CA ASP A 52 -7.14 -10.59 -21.31
C ASP A 52 -8.26 -10.89 -22.32
N ARG A 53 -8.23 -10.23 -23.50
CA ARG A 53 -9.18 -10.51 -24.58
C ARG A 53 -9.06 -11.97 -25.01
N GLY A 54 -10.15 -12.72 -24.87
CA GLY A 54 -10.20 -14.15 -25.17
C GLY A 54 -9.65 -15.07 -24.07
N LYS A 55 -9.15 -14.52 -22.96
CA LYS A 55 -8.74 -15.29 -21.77
C LYS A 55 -9.82 -15.33 -20.70
N VAL A 56 -10.72 -14.35 -20.68
CA VAL A 56 -11.91 -14.37 -19.84
C VAL A 56 -13.04 -15.05 -20.63
N GLN A 57 -13.54 -16.16 -20.09
CA GLN A 57 -14.74 -16.82 -20.57
C GLN A 57 -15.85 -16.54 -19.57
N ILE A 58 -16.90 -15.89 -20.03
CA ILE A 58 -18.14 -15.73 -19.27
C ILE A 58 -18.95 -16.98 -19.56
N ALA A 59 -19.43 -17.65 -18.51
CA ALA A 59 -20.30 -18.81 -18.66
C ALA A 59 -21.63 -18.37 -19.30
N ASP A 60 -22.22 -19.22 -20.13
CA ASP A 60 -23.44 -18.90 -20.88
C ASP A 60 -24.63 -18.59 -19.97
N ASP A 61 -24.57 -19.02 -18.71
CA ASP A 61 -25.57 -18.86 -17.66
C ASP A 61 -25.23 -17.76 -16.64
N PHE A 62 -24.26 -16.89 -16.92
CA PHE A 62 -23.84 -15.85 -15.97
C PHE A 62 -24.99 -14.92 -15.52
N ASP A 63 -25.94 -14.64 -16.42
CA ASP A 63 -27.11 -13.83 -16.14
C ASP A 63 -28.31 -14.65 -15.61
N ALA A 64 -28.14 -15.97 -15.42
CA ALA A 64 -29.19 -16.82 -14.87
C ALA A 64 -29.40 -16.53 -13.38
N PRO A 65 -30.63 -16.73 -12.86
CA PRO A 65 -30.88 -16.58 -11.43
C PRO A 65 -30.01 -17.55 -10.62
N LEU A 66 -29.54 -17.07 -9.46
CA LEU A 66 -28.81 -17.92 -8.53
C LEU A 66 -29.70 -19.06 -8.01
N PRO A 67 -29.13 -20.23 -7.69
CA PRO A 67 -29.85 -21.29 -6.95
C PRO A 67 -30.47 -20.74 -5.65
N GLU A 68 -31.65 -21.24 -5.28
CA GLU A 68 -32.44 -20.69 -4.17
C GLU A 68 -31.71 -20.69 -2.82
N ASP A 69 -30.92 -21.72 -2.54
CA ASP A 69 -30.11 -21.86 -1.32
C ASP A 69 -28.97 -20.84 -1.29
N VAL A 70 -28.31 -20.62 -2.43
CA VAL A 70 -27.27 -19.61 -2.59
C VAL A 70 -27.85 -18.22 -2.47
N GLN A 71 -28.96 -17.94 -3.16
CA GLN A 71 -29.66 -16.66 -3.12
C GLN A 71 -30.08 -16.32 -1.68
N ARG A 72 -30.70 -17.27 -0.98
CA ARG A 72 -31.12 -17.11 0.42
C ARG A 72 -29.95 -16.78 1.35
N ALA A 73 -28.82 -17.48 1.19
CA ALA A 73 -27.60 -17.20 1.95
C ALA A 73 -27.02 -15.81 1.65
N PHE A 74 -27.07 -15.35 0.39
CA PHE A 74 -26.65 -14.00 0.00
C PHE A 74 -27.59 -12.92 0.57
N ASP A 75 -28.89 -13.18 0.63
CA ASP A 75 -29.91 -12.27 1.18
C ASP A 75 -29.92 -12.25 2.72
N GLY A 76 -29.07 -13.06 3.37
CA GLY A 76 -28.92 -13.10 4.82
C GLY A 76 -30.00 -13.90 5.55
N GLU A 77 -30.75 -14.71 4.81
CA GLU A 77 -31.74 -15.64 5.35
C GLU A 77 -31.03 -16.96 5.69
N THR A 78 -30.72 -17.18 6.97
CA THR A 78 -30.18 -18.47 7.48
C THR A 78 -31.27 -19.42 7.92
#